data_AF-A0A8E2EWT6-F1
#
_entry.id   AF-A0A8E2EWT6-F1
#
_cell.length_a   1.000
_cell.length_b   1.000
_cell.length_c   1.000
_cell.angle_alpha   90.00
_cell.angle_beta   90.00
_cell.angle_gamma   90.00
#
_symmetry.space_group_name_H-M   'P 1'
#
loop_
_entity.id
_entity.type
_entity.pdbx_description
1 polymer ?
#
loop_
_entity_poly.entity_id
_entity_poly.type
_entity_poly.pdbx_seq_one_letter_code
_entity_poly.pdbx_strand_id
1 'polypeptide(L)'
;MMAISEGTTDDTNSNNGANGDGSHKRPIRIASASGGFSDRQRAFLSLANCDVDCIIGDWMSECTMTLRGAEKVENQKKGKTDAAGLYDPTFMENLKPALPIMQQKRIKVAVNAGASDTEKLAKLVEEVIKEEGLSLRVGWVGGDEVTDVVNRLIKQGEKFENICTGRELKAWEFDPIYAQCYLGGAGIAECLRSGADIVICGRVADAAPVIGASMWWHGWDREKDLDAIVGSLTAGHLLGCSAYVCGGYFSGFKNLLDSCENIGFSIGEVDYLGQIIMGKEPGTGGEMSVSTCTSQLLYEIQGPRYFGSDVVANLEGIQMTQLEKDRVLVSGIKGSKPPSFTKVGITAFGGYC
;
A
#
# COMPACT_ATOMS: atom_id res chain seq x y z
N MET A 1 19.97 4.21 -22.17
CA MET A 1 19.48 5.59 -22.36
C MET A 1 18.66 5.60 -23.63
N MET A 2 17.34 5.65 -23.50
CA MET A 2 16.37 6.13 -24.48
C MET A 2 15.12 6.48 -23.66
N ALA A 3 14.90 7.78 -23.49
CA ALA A 3 13.65 8.34 -23.02
C ALA A 3 12.66 8.25 -24.18
N ILE A 4 11.46 7.74 -23.92
CA ILE A 4 10.38 7.80 -24.89
C ILE A 4 9.74 9.17 -24.72
N SER A 5 9.95 10.03 -25.73
CA SER A 5 9.32 11.34 -25.85
C SER A 5 7.82 11.19 -26.04
N GLU A 6 7.04 11.97 -25.30
CA GLU A 6 5.60 12.14 -25.51
C GLU A 6 5.33 12.60 -26.94
N GLY A 7 4.64 11.75 -27.70
CA GLY A 7 4.06 12.10 -28.99
C GLY A 7 2.63 12.57 -28.80
N THR A 8 2.38 13.84 -29.07
CA THR A 8 1.06 14.42 -29.28
C THR A 8 0.42 13.85 -30.55
N THR A 9 -0.77 13.25 -30.45
CA THR A 9 -1.77 13.23 -31.54
C THR A 9 -3.19 13.10 -30.99
N ASP A 10 -3.94 14.17 -31.21
CA ASP A 10 -5.36 14.29 -31.54
C ASP A 10 -6.46 13.64 -30.70
N ASP A 11 -7.18 14.56 -30.06
CA ASP A 11 -8.54 14.52 -29.54
C ASP A 11 -9.52 13.72 -30.42
N THR A 12 -10.04 12.62 -29.87
CA THR A 12 -11.41 12.18 -30.17
C THR A 12 -12.20 12.01 -28.88
N ASN A 13 -12.84 13.12 -28.55
CA ASN A 13 -13.99 13.32 -27.67
C ASN A 13 -14.79 12.04 -27.34
N SER A 14 -14.57 11.49 -26.14
CA SER A 14 -15.55 10.61 -25.49
C SER A 14 -15.99 11.27 -24.19
N ASN A 15 -17.29 11.47 -24.14
CA ASN A 15 -18.05 12.32 -23.25
C ASN A 15 -18.03 11.74 -21.81
N ASN A 16 -17.22 12.31 -20.92
CA ASN A 16 -17.34 12.07 -19.47
C ASN A 16 -17.82 13.35 -18.80
N GLY A 17 -19.00 13.26 -18.22
CA GLY A 17 -19.77 14.37 -17.66
C GLY A 17 -18.96 15.24 -16.71
N ALA A 18 -18.57 16.40 -17.20
CA ALA A 18 -18.33 17.57 -16.38
C ALA A 18 -19.69 18.01 -15.81
N ASN A 19 -20.05 17.46 -14.65
CA ASN A 19 -21.06 18.09 -13.82
C ASN A 19 -20.45 19.37 -13.25
N GLY A 20 -20.89 20.50 -13.83
CA GLY A 20 -20.62 21.85 -13.34
C GLY A 20 -21.38 22.14 -12.05
N ASP A 21 -20.87 21.61 -10.95
CA ASP A 21 -21.01 22.15 -9.61
C ASP A 21 -19.62 22.02 -8.96
N GLY A 22 -19.11 23.08 -8.34
CA GLY A 22 -17.79 23.10 -7.67
C GLY A 22 -17.72 22.22 -6.42
N SER A 23 -18.55 21.17 -6.32
CA SER A 23 -18.57 20.25 -5.19
C SER A 23 -17.56 19.12 -5.42
N HIS A 24 -16.52 19.13 -4.59
CA HIS A 24 -15.57 18.03 -4.51
C HIS A 24 -16.29 16.73 -4.10
N LYS A 25 -15.77 15.57 -4.54
CA LYS A 25 -16.30 14.28 -4.07
C LYS A 25 -16.20 14.18 -2.55
N ARG A 26 -17.11 13.43 -1.95
CA ARG A 26 -17.01 13.07 -0.53
C ARG A 26 -15.68 12.37 -0.21
N PRO A 27 -15.24 12.34 1.05
CA PRO A 27 -14.07 11.57 1.46
C PRO A 27 -14.15 10.11 0.99
N ILE A 28 -13.02 9.57 0.53
CA ILE A 28 -12.88 8.12 0.28
C ILE A 28 -12.71 7.42 1.63
N ARG A 29 -13.43 6.31 1.82
CA ARG A 29 -13.32 5.47 3.01
C ARG A 29 -12.47 4.24 2.70
N ILE A 30 -11.32 4.15 3.35
CA ILE A 30 -10.30 3.13 3.07
C ILE A 30 -10.11 2.28 4.32
N ALA A 31 -10.33 0.98 4.20
CA ALA A 31 -10.12 0.02 5.29
C ALA A 31 -8.81 -0.75 5.10
N SER A 32 -8.10 -1.06 6.18
CA SER A 32 -6.88 -1.87 6.12
C SER A 32 -7.14 -3.29 6.61
N ALA A 33 -7.02 -4.26 5.71
CA ALA A 33 -7.28 -5.67 5.99
C ALA A 33 -6.06 -6.45 6.50
N SER A 34 -4.85 -5.94 6.28
CA SER A 34 -3.62 -6.65 6.61
C SER A 34 -2.44 -5.69 6.76
N GLY A 35 -1.62 -5.93 7.76
CA GLY A 35 -0.25 -5.43 7.89
C GLY A 35 0.81 -6.53 7.74
N GLY A 36 0.38 -7.77 7.47
CA GLY A 36 1.24 -8.92 7.23
C GLY A 36 0.45 -10.24 7.17
N PHE A 37 1.08 -11.29 6.68
CA PHE A 37 0.46 -12.61 6.47
C PHE A 37 -0.10 -13.29 7.74
N SER A 38 0.24 -12.79 8.93
CA SER A 38 -0.23 -13.30 10.22
C SER A 38 -1.52 -12.65 10.72
N ASP A 39 -2.05 -11.64 10.04
CA ASP A 39 -3.30 -11.02 10.41
C ASP A 39 -4.50 -11.96 10.25
N ARG A 40 -5.61 -11.62 10.91
CA ARG A 40 -6.80 -12.49 10.92
C ARG A 40 -7.38 -12.62 9.52
N GLN A 41 -7.49 -13.86 9.05
CA GLN A 41 -7.94 -14.20 7.69
C GLN A 41 -9.36 -13.72 7.31
N ARG A 42 -10.18 -13.35 8.29
CA ARG A 42 -11.55 -12.86 8.05
C ARG A 42 -11.61 -11.35 7.74
N ALA A 43 -10.48 -10.64 7.70
CA ALA A 43 -10.42 -9.19 7.63
C ALA A 43 -11.17 -8.62 6.41
N PHE A 44 -10.87 -9.12 5.21
CA PHE A 44 -11.52 -8.72 3.97
C PHE A 44 -13.05 -8.88 4.02
N LEU A 45 -13.52 -10.04 4.51
CA LEU A 45 -14.96 -10.30 4.66
C LEU A 45 -15.61 -9.34 5.66
N SER A 46 -14.96 -9.10 6.80
CA SER A 46 -15.46 -8.18 7.84
C SER A 46 -15.57 -6.75 7.32
N LEU A 47 -14.51 -6.28 6.67
CA LEU A 47 -14.41 -4.92 6.13
C LEU A 47 -15.33 -4.72 4.92
N ALA A 48 -15.54 -5.73 4.08
CA ALA A 48 -16.51 -5.65 2.99
C ALA A 48 -17.95 -5.48 3.50
N ASN A 49 -18.25 -5.92 4.73
CA ASN A 49 -19.54 -5.66 5.38
C ASN A 49 -19.67 -4.24 5.94
N CYS A 50 -18.57 -3.50 6.09
CA CYS A 50 -18.59 -2.10 6.50
C CYS A 50 -19.00 -1.16 5.36
N ASP A 51 -19.10 0.14 5.68
CA ASP A 51 -19.36 1.23 4.71
C ASP A 51 -18.03 1.84 4.25
N VAL A 52 -17.40 1.18 3.27
CA VAL A 52 -16.06 1.49 2.77
C VAL A 52 -16.04 1.47 1.24
N ASP A 53 -15.16 2.28 0.64
CA ASP A 53 -14.99 2.37 -0.81
C ASP A 53 -13.84 1.52 -1.31
N CYS A 54 -12.80 1.37 -0.48
CA CYS A 54 -11.60 0.64 -0.82
C CYS A 54 -11.10 -0.16 0.38
N ILE A 55 -10.64 -1.39 0.12
CA ILE A 55 -9.93 -2.22 1.08
C ILE A 55 -8.49 -2.37 0.60
N ILE A 56 -7.55 -2.00 1.46
CA ILE A 56 -6.12 -2.16 1.21
C ILE A 56 -5.54 -3.24 2.12
N GLY A 57 -4.31 -3.64 1.86
CA GLY A 57 -3.57 -4.49 2.78
C GLY A 57 -2.13 -4.73 2.33
N ASP A 58 -1.29 -4.97 3.33
CA ASP A 58 0.13 -5.21 3.20
C ASP A 58 0.46 -6.70 3.44
N TRP A 59 1.17 -7.29 2.50
CA TRP A 59 1.72 -8.65 2.54
C TRP A 59 3.24 -8.66 2.30
N MET A 60 3.86 -7.48 2.18
CA MET A 60 5.24 -7.30 1.75
C MET A 60 6.02 -6.38 2.69
N SER A 61 6.55 -6.97 3.76
CA SER A 61 7.67 -6.43 4.55
C SER A 61 9.04 -6.73 3.92
N GLU A 62 10.09 -6.08 4.40
CA GLU A 62 11.49 -6.40 4.06
C GLU A 62 11.85 -7.88 4.33
N CYS A 63 11.26 -8.49 5.36
CA CYS A 63 11.44 -9.91 5.67
C CYS A 63 10.86 -10.79 4.55
N THR A 64 9.60 -10.54 4.18
CA THR A 64 8.92 -11.29 3.11
C THR A 64 9.55 -11.05 1.75
N MET A 65 10.03 -9.83 1.45
CA MET A 65 10.81 -9.55 0.24
C MET A 65 12.04 -10.47 0.13
N THR A 66 12.75 -10.65 1.24
CA THR A 66 13.94 -11.50 1.32
C THR A 66 13.57 -12.97 1.05
N LEU A 67 12.53 -13.47 1.73
CA LEU A 67 12.06 -14.85 1.59
C LEU A 67 11.58 -15.15 0.16
N ARG A 68 10.63 -14.35 -0.35
CA ARG A 68 10.01 -14.57 -1.67
C ARG A 68 10.98 -14.32 -2.81
N GLY A 69 11.93 -13.39 -2.64
CA GLY A 69 13.01 -13.15 -3.60
C GLY A 69 13.97 -14.35 -3.71
N ALA A 70 14.40 -14.90 -2.56
CA ALA A 70 15.25 -16.10 -2.54
C ALA A 70 14.54 -17.32 -3.14
N GLU A 71 13.27 -17.54 -2.76
CA GLU A 71 12.44 -18.64 -3.31
C GLU A 71 12.29 -18.52 -4.83
N LYS A 72 12.05 -17.31 -5.37
CA LYS A 72 11.98 -17.08 -6.81
C LYS A 72 13.28 -17.46 -7.53
N VAL A 73 14.43 -17.01 -7.01
CA VAL A 73 15.74 -17.34 -7.58
C VAL A 73 16.01 -18.84 -7.56
N GLU A 74 15.67 -19.54 -6.47
CA GLU A 74 15.81 -20.99 -6.41
C GLU A 74 14.89 -21.72 -7.39
N ASN A 75 13.64 -21.27 -7.53
CA ASN A 75 12.67 -21.85 -8.44
C ASN A 75 13.11 -21.71 -9.90
N GLN A 76 13.65 -20.53 -10.27
CA GLN A 76 14.24 -20.30 -11.59
C GLN A 76 15.42 -21.25 -11.85
N LYS A 77 16.34 -21.42 -10.89
CA LYS A 77 17.46 -22.38 -11.01
C LYS A 77 16.99 -23.82 -11.20
N LYS A 78 15.85 -24.19 -10.58
CA LYS A 78 15.23 -25.52 -10.69
C LYS A 78 14.33 -25.67 -11.92
N GLY A 79 14.18 -24.62 -12.75
CA GLY A 79 13.29 -24.62 -13.92
C GLY A 79 11.81 -24.72 -13.57
N LYS A 80 11.42 -24.37 -12.34
CA LYS A 80 10.02 -24.41 -11.89
C LYS A 80 9.31 -23.11 -12.26
N THR A 81 8.31 -23.23 -13.13
CA THR A 81 7.45 -22.10 -13.53
C THR A 81 6.21 -21.97 -12.64
N ASP A 82 5.68 -23.08 -12.13
CA ASP A 82 4.51 -23.11 -11.25
C ASP A 82 4.86 -23.32 -9.78
N ALA A 83 5.83 -22.54 -9.27
CA ALA A 83 6.32 -22.78 -7.94
C ALA A 83 5.47 -22.08 -6.86
N ALA A 84 5.21 -22.81 -5.78
CA ALA A 84 4.78 -22.25 -4.50
C ALA A 84 5.86 -21.30 -3.95
N GLY A 85 5.45 -20.29 -3.18
CA GLY A 85 6.36 -19.35 -2.51
C GLY A 85 6.64 -18.04 -3.27
N LEU A 86 5.92 -17.72 -4.35
CA LEU A 86 6.10 -16.43 -5.03
C LEU A 86 5.23 -15.31 -4.44
N TYR A 87 4.18 -15.69 -3.70
CA TYR A 87 3.28 -14.85 -2.94
C TYR A 87 2.72 -15.66 -1.77
N ASP A 88 2.05 -14.98 -0.84
CA ASP A 88 1.48 -15.65 0.33
C ASP A 88 0.09 -16.24 0.04
N PRO A 89 -0.15 -17.55 0.27
CA PRO A 89 -1.43 -18.19 -0.03
C PRO A 89 -2.58 -17.65 0.83
N THR A 90 -2.31 -17.10 2.01
CA THR A 90 -3.34 -16.55 2.91
C THR A 90 -4.11 -15.40 2.27
N PHE A 91 -3.51 -14.69 1.31
CA PHE A 91 -4.21 -13.62 0.59
C PHE A 91 -5.47 -14.14 -0.13
N MET A 92 -5.38 -15.30 -0.80
CA MET A 92 -6.53 -15.89 -1.50
C MET A 92 -7.61 -16.36 -0.54
N GLU A 93 -7.21 -16.90 0.62
CA GLU A 93 -8.13 -17.31 1.69
C GLU A 93 -8.90 -16.11 2.27
N ASN A 94 -8.25 -14.94 2.35
CA ASN A 94 -8.86 -13.70 2.79
C ASN A 94 -9.80 -13.10 1.72
N LEU A 95 -9.33 -13.01 0.48
CA LEU A 95 -10.04 -12.31 -0.59
C LEU A 95 -11.29 -13.06 -1.03
N LYS A 96 -11.18 -14.39 -1.26
CA LYS A 96 -12.24 -15.19 -1.90
C LYS A 96 -13.61 -15.04 -1.22
N PRO A 97 -13.75 -15.16 0.12
CA PRO A 97 -15.04 -15.00 0.78
C PRO A 97 -15.67 -13.61 0.64
N ALA A 98 -14.88 -12.58 0.36
CA ALA A 98 -15.36 -11.20 0.28
C ALA A 98 -15.81 -10.79 -1.14
N LEU A 99 -15.38 -11.50 -2.18
CA LEU A 99 -15.61 -11.12 -3.59
C LEU A 99 -17.09 -10.85 -3.94
N PRO A 100 -18.08 -11.65 -3.50
CA PRO A 100 -19.48 -11.37 -3.82
C PRO A 100 -19.98 -10.04 -3.25
N ILE A 101 -19.60 -9.73 -2.00
CA ILE A 101 -19.99 -8.50 -1.31
C ILE A 101 -19.29 -7.30 -1.95
N MET A 102 -18.00 -7.45 -2.30
CA MET A 102 -17.24 -6.42 -2.99
C MET A 102 -17.85 -6.05 -4.33
N GLN A 103 -18.27 -7.03 -5.14
CA GLN A 103 -18.98 -6.75 -6.39
C GLN A 103 -20.31 -6.04 -6.14
N GLN A 104 -21.12 -6.53 -5.19
CA GLN A 104 -22.42 -5.95 -4.88
C GLN A 104 -22.30 -4.48 -4.46
N LYS A 105 -21.32 -4.15 -3.62
CA LYS A 105 -21.07 -2.81 -3.09
C LYS A 105 -20.12 -1.97 -3.93
N ARG A 106 -19.52 -2.54 -4.98
CA ARG A 106 -18.49 -1.92 -5.85
C ARG A 106 -17.25 -1.45 -5.07
N ILE A 107 -16.84 -2.24 -4.08
CA ILE A 107 -15.65 -1.96 -3.26
C ILE A 107 -14.40 -2.24 -4.09
N LYS A 108 -13.44 -1.32 -4.04
CA LYS A 108 -12.13 -1.45 -4.69
C LYS A 108 -11.11 -2.12 -3.80
N VAL A 109 -10.10 -2.73 -4.40
CA VAL A 109 -8.97 -3.34 -3.68
C VAL A 109 -7.66 -2.85 -4.25
N ALA A 110 -6.71 -2.52 -3.37
CA ALA A 110 -5.32 -2.29 -3.74
C ALA A 110 -4.39 -2.93 -2.70
N VAL A 111 -3.56 -3.87 -3.13
CA VAL A 111 -2.68 -4.66 -2.25
C VAL A 111 -1.31 -4.88 -2.88
N ASN A 112 -0.29 -5.09 -2.05
CA ASN A 112 1.06 -5.49 -2.48
C ASN A 112 1.31 -7.01 -2.33
N ALA A 113 0.24 -7.80 -2.36
CA ALA A 113 0.28 -9.25 -2.16
C ALA A 113 0.93 -10.04 -3.31
N GLY A 114 1.20 -9.41 -4.45
CA GLY A 114 1.88 -10.02 -5.59
C GLY A 114 3.32 -10.45 -5.28
N ALA A 115 3.92 -9.84 -4.26
CA ALA A 115 5.25 -10.16 -3.74
C ALA A 115 6.32 -10.26 -4.83
N SER A 116 6.68 -11.48 -5.27
CA SER A 116 7.69 -11.70 -6.31
C SER A 116 7.10 -12.13 -7.66
N ASP A 117 5.78 -12.35 -7.78
CA ASP A 117 5.12 -12.65 -9.06
C ASP A 117 3.69 -12.10 -9.10
N THR A 118 3.63 -10.79 -9.33
CA THR A 118 2.42 -9.98 -9.39
C THR A 118 1.45 -10.40 -10.49
N GLU A 119 1.96 -10.73 -11.67
CA GLU A 119 1.14 -11.15 -12.81
C GLU A 119 0.49 -12.51 -12.55
N LYS A 120 1.26 -13.46 -11.98
CA LYS A 120 0.72 -14.78 -11.63
C LYS A 120 -0.40 -14.68 -10.61
N LEU A 121 -0.23 -13.88 -9.55
CA LEU A 121 -1.29 -13.69 -8.56
C LEU A 121 -2.53 -13.03 -9.17
N ALA A 122 -2.34 -12.03 -10.04
CA ALA A 122 -3.46 -11.38 -10.73
C ALA A 122 -4.29 -12.38 -11.55
N LYS A 123 -3.62 -13.25 -12.33
CA LYS A 123 -4.30 -14.31 -13.10
C LYS A 123 -5.06 -15.30 -12.22
N LEU A 124 -4.48 -15.69 -11.08
CA LEU A 124 -5.16 -16.57 -10.13
C LEU A 124 -6.43 -15.91 -9.54
N VAL A 125 -6.37 -14.61 -9.26
CA VAL A 125 -7.56 -13.86 -8.80
C VAL A 125 -8.63 -13.82 -9.90
N GLU A 126 -8.25 -13.58 -11.16
CA GLU A 126 -9.18 -13.62 -12.31
C GLU A 126 -9.85 -14.99 -12.48
N GLU A 127 -9.10 -16.08 -12.32
CA GLU A 127 -9.63 -17.44 -12.35
C GLU A 127 -10.69 -17.66 -11.27
N VAL A 128 -10.39 -17.29 -10.02
CA VAL A 128 -11.35 -17.43 -8.90
C VAL A 128 -12.59 -16.56 -9.11
N ILE A 129 -12.45 -15.33 -9.61
CA ILE A 129 -13.59 -14.46 -9.95
C ILE A 129 -14.50 -15.15 -10.97
N LYS A 130 -13.92 -15.78 -12.01
CA LYS A 130 -14.66 -16.50 -13.04
C LYS A 130 -15.35 -17.75 -12.50
N GLU A 131 -14.68 -18.51 -11.64
CA GLU A 131 -15.25 -19.68 -10.96
C GLU A 131 -16.46 -19.32 -10.09
N GLU A 132 -16.42 -18.17 -9.41
CA GLU A 132 -17.51 -17.63 -8.58
C GLU A 132 -18.64 -16.98 -9.42
N GLY A 133 -18.50 -16.93 -10.76
CA GLY A 133 -19.49 -16.32 -11.65
C GLY A 133 -19.58 -14.79 -11.51
N LEU A 134 -18.49 -14.15 -11.07
CA LEU A 134 -18.39 -12.71 -10.88
C LEU A 134 -17.78 -12.03 -12.13
N SER A 135 -17.81 -10.70 -12.13
CA SER A 135 -17.43 -9.82 -13.24
C SER A 135 -16.43 -8.72 -12.85
N LEU A 136 -15.81 -8.88 -11.67
CA LEU A 136 -14.77 -7.97 -11.17
C LEU A 136 -13.54 -7.99 -12.09
N ARG A 137 -12.98 -6.81 -12.36
CA ARG A 137 -11.77 -6.67 -13.18
C ARG A 137 -10.52 -6.61 -12.31
N VAL A 138 -9.48 -7.33 -12.71
CA VAL A 138 -8.19 -7.33 -12.02
C VAL A 138 -7.19 -6.54 -12.86
N GLY A 139 -6.44 -5.65 -12.21
CA GLY A 139 -5.27 -4.99 -12.77
C GLY A 139 -4.05 -5.29 -11.91
N TRP A 140 -2.86 -5.12 -12.46
CA TRP A 140 -1.64 -5.31 -11.69
C TRP A 140 -0.54 -4.31 -12.04
N VAL A 141 0.30 -4.02 -11.06
CA VAL A 141 1.41 -3.07 -11.17
C VAL A 141 2.73 -3.83 -11.05
N GLY A 142 3.48 -3.88 -12.16
CA GLY A 142 4.83 -4.44 -12.21
C GLY A 142 5.91 -3.36 -12.33
N GLY A 143 7.17 -3.80 -12.51
CA GLY A 143 8.34 -2.93 -12.63
C GLY A 143 9.10 -2.69 -11.33
N ASP A 144 8.68 -3.33 -10.24
CA ASP A 144 9.37 -3.30 -8.95
C ASP A 144 10.63 -4.17 -8.97
N GLU A 145 10.62 -5.32 -9.66
CA GLU A 145 11.79 -6.18 -9.83
C GLU A 145 12.85 -5.51 -10.72
N VAL A 146 13.98 -5.18 -10.13
CA VAL A 146 15.03 -4.34 -10.76
C VAL A 146 16.42 -4.96 -10.66
N THR A 147 16.53 -6.27 -10.42
CA THR A 147 17.82 -6.99 -10.31
C THR A 147 18.76 -6.68 -11.49
N ASP A 148 18.27 -6.75 -12.72
CA ASP A 148 19.06 -6.46 -13.92
C ASP A 148 19.48 -4.98 -14.01
N VAL A 149 18.59 -4.07 -13.59
CA VAL A 149 18.86 -2.63 -13.58
C VAL A 149 19.94 -2.31 -12.56
N VAL A 150 19.85 -2.85 -11.34
CA VAL A 150 20.85 -2.70 -10.27
C VAL A 150 22.20 -3.25 -10.74
N ASN A 151 22.24 -4.47 -11.28
CA ASN A 151 23.46 -5.07 -11.80
C ASN A 151 24.12 -4.23 -12.90
N ARG A 152 23.31 -3.66 -13.80
CA ARG A 152 23.81 -2.77 -14.86
C ARG A 152 24.37 -1.47 -14.28
N LEU A 153 23.70 -0.86 -13.30
CA LEU A 153 24.13 0.39 -12.68
C LEU A 153 25.43 0.21 -11.87
N ILE A 154 25.55 -0.90 -11.12
CA ILE A 154 26.80 -1.25 -10.43
C ILE A 154 27.96 -1.36 -11.42
N LYS A 155 27.76 -2.02 -12.57
CA LYS A 155 28.77 -2.12 -13.64
C LYS A 155 29.14 -0.77 -14.26
N GLN A 156 28.23 0.21 -14.22
CA GLN A 156 28.47 1.58 -14.67
C GLN A 156 29.15 2.45 -13.62
N GLY A 157 29.39 1.93 -12.41
CA GLY A 157 30.03 2.65 -11.31
C GLY A 157 29.05 3.43 -10.42
N GLU A 158 27.74 3.21 -10.56
CA GLU A 158 26.74 3.79 -9.68
C GLU A 158 26.93 3.28 -8.25
N LYS A 159 26.76 4.18 -7.28
CA LYS A 159 26.89 3.84 -5.87
C LYS A 159 25.52 3.58 -5.26
N PHE A 160 25.40 2.46 -4.56
CA PHE A 160 24.23 2.16 -3.74
C PHE A 160 24.63 2.28 -2.28
N GLU A 161 24.05 3.23 -1.57
CA GLU A 161 24.30 3.46 -0.14
C GLU A 161 23.13 2.92 0.68
N ASN A 162 23.45 2.19 1.74
CA ASN A 162 22.45 1.75 2.70
C ASN A 162 21.92 2.94 3.49
N ILE A 163 20.61 3.17 3.43
CA ILE A 163 19.95 4.34 4.03
C ILE A 163 20.18 4.44 5.55
N CYS A 164 20.31 3.31 6.25
CA CYS A 164 20.46 3.27 7.70
C CYS A 164 21.92 3.44 8.17
N THR A 165 22.87 2.93 7.40
CA THR A 165 24.28 2.83 7.82
C THR A 165 25.24 3.72 7.02
N GLY A 166 24.80 4.26 5.88
CA GLY A 166 25.63 5.01 4.93
C GLY A 166 26.71 4.16 4.23
N ARG A 167 26.75 2.83 4.46
CA ARG A 167 27.75 1.96 3.84
C ARG A 167 27.39 1.69 2.39
N GLU A 168 28.40 1.73 1.52
CA GLU A 168 28.24 1.35 0.12
C GLU A 168 28.00 -0.16 -0.03
N LEU A 169 27.16 -0.55 -0.97
CA LEU A 169 26.83 -1.95 -1.28
C LEU A 169 28.08 -2.80 -1.59
N LYS A 170 29.11 -2.20 -2.20
CA LYS A 170 30.38 -2.90 -2.48
C LYS A 170 31.13 -3.39 -1.23
N ALA A 171 30.84 -2.79 -0.07
CA ALA A 171 31.40 -3.19 1.21
C ALA A 171 30.55 -4.25 1.91
N TRP A 172 29.44 -4.67 1.29
CA TRP A 172 28.62 -5.77 1.78
C TRP A 172 29.29 -7.10 1.43
N GLU A 173 29.39 -8.01 2.40
CA GLU A 173 30.13 -9.28 2.27
C GLU A 173 29.36 -10.37 1.50
N PHE A 174 28.13 -10.07 1.07
CA PHE A 174 27.25 -11.03 0.41
C PHE A 174 26.96 -10.63 -1.04
N ASP A 175 26.81 -11.63 -1.90
CA ASP A 175 26.45 -11.44 -3.30
C ASP A 175 24.93 -11.19 -3.45
N PRO A 176 24.50 -10.04 -4.01
CA PRO A 176 23.11 -9.79 -4.33
C PRO A 176 22.53 -10.83 -5.29
N ILE A 177 21.35 -11.37 -4.95
CA ILE A 177 20.63 -12.34 -5.79
C ILE A 177 19.33 -11.78 -6.36
N TYR A 178 18.75 -10.77 -5.72
CA TYR A 178 17.44 -10.23 -6.10
C TYR A 178 17.31 -8.78 -5.62
N ALA A 179 16.63 -7.94 -6.38
CA ALA A 179 16.38 -6.55 -6.00
C ALA A 179 14.97 -6.09 -6.38
N GLN A 180 14.31 -5.39 -5.46
CA GLN A 180 12.98 -4.81 -5.67
C GLN A 180 12.96 -3.36 -5.23
N CYS A 181 12.42 -2.48 -6.05
CA CYS A 181 12.26 -1.06 -5.75
C CYS A 181 10.87 -0.74 -5.21
N TYR A 182 10.77 0.32 -4.40
CA TYR A 182 9.54 0.72 -3.73
C TYR A 182 8.78 1.68 -4.63
N LEU A 183 7.90 1.14 -5.47
CA LEU A 183 7.06 1.93 -6.37
C LEU A 183 6.04 2.79 -5.58
N GLY A 184 5.55 3.86 -6.21
CA GLY A 184 4.50 4.71 -5.67
C GLY A 184 3.08 4.27 -6.04
N GLY A 185 2.08 5.05 -5.61
CA GLY A 185 0.65 4.81 -5.83
C GLY A 185 0.14 5.18 -7.22
N ALA A 186 0.96 5.84 -8.05
CA ALA A 186 0.54 6.31 -9.39
C ALA A 186 0.04 5.16 -10.30
N GLY A 187 0.73 4.02 -10.30
CA GLY A 187 0.31 2.84 -11.08
C GLY A 187 -1.02 2.27 -10.59
N ILE A 188 -1.26 2.29 -9.27
CA ILE A 188 -2.51 1.85 -8.66
C ILE A 188 -3.66 2.75 -9.09
N ALA A 189 -3.46 4.07 -9.05
CA ALA A 189 -4.44 5.03 -9.51
C ALA A 189 -4.80 4.79 -10.98
N GLU A 190 -3.81 4.49 -11.83
CA GLU A 190 -4.03 4.23 -13.25
C GLU A 190 -4.80 2.93 -13.52
N CYS A 191 -4.50 1.85 -12.80
CA CYS A 191 -5.29 0.62 -12.88
C CYS A 191 -6.77 0.87 -12.52
N LEU A 192 -7.02 1.63 -11.43
CA LEU A 192 -8.37 1.97 -11.01
C LEU A 192 -9.09 2.89 -12.01
N ARG A 193 -8.39 3.85 -12.64
CA ARG A 193 -8.94 4.70 -13.72
C ARG A 193 -9.28 3.89 -14.96
N SER A 194 -8.44 2.91 -15.30
CA SER A 194 -8.68 1.93 -16.37
C SER A 194 -9.82 0.95 -16.04
N GLY A 195 -10.38 1.05 -14.83
CA GLY A 195 -11.60 0.37 -14.43
C GLY A 195 -11.39 -0.95 -13.69
N ALA A 196 -10.17 -1.24 -13.24
CA ALA A 196 -9.94 -2.33 -12.32
C ALA A 196 -10.80 -2.18 -11.04
N ASP A 197 -11.25 -3.30 -10.51
CA ASP A 197 -11.87 -3.42 -9.20
C ASP A 197 -10.84 -3.87 -8.16
N ILE A 198 -9.91 -4.73 -8.56
CA ILE A 198 -8.84 -5.26 -7.72
C ILE A 198 -7.49 -4.95 -8.37
N VAL A 199 -6.60 -4.31 -7.63
CA VAL A 199 -5.23 -3.99 -8.07
C VAL A 199 -4.21 -4.76 -7.24
N ILE A 200 -3.43 -5.62 -7.91
CA ILE A 200 -2.36 -6.41 -7.30
C ILE A 200 -1.01 -5.77 -7.62
N CYS A 201 -0.19 -5.50 -6.63
CA CYS A 201 1.15 -4.94 -6.79
C CYS A 201 2.20 -5.93 -6.32
N GLY A 202 3.42 -5.80 -6.87
CA GLY A 202 4.64 -6.31 -6.25
C GLY A 202 5.07 -5.40 -5.11
N ARG A 203 6.36 -5.04 -5.02
CA ARG A 203 6.79 -4.03 -4.06
C ARG A 203 6.34 -2.62 -4.47
N VAL A 204 5.47 -2.04 -3.65
CA VAL A 204 5.18 -0.60 -3.58
C VAL A 204 5.52 -0.12 -2.18
N ALA A 205 5.68 1.18 -1.97
CA ALA A 205 5.74 1.74 -0.62
C ALA A 205 4.45 1.41 0.15
N ASP A 206 4.53 1.24 1.47
CA ASP A 206 3.41 0.70 2.28
C ASP A 206 2.16 1.59 2.22
N ALA A 207 2.37 2.91 2.10
CA ALA A 207 1.28 3.89 1.93
C ALA A 207 0.77 4.00 0.49
N ALA A 208 1.46 3.44 -0.50
CA ALA A 208 1.11 3.57 -1.92
C ALA A 208 -0.30 3.08 -2.27
N PRO A 209 -0.85 1.99 -1.69
CA PRO A 209 -2.24 1.60 -1.91
C PRO A 209 -3.24 2.69 -1.53
N VAL A 210 -3.02 3.36 -0.39
CA VAL A 210 -3.88 4.47 0.08
C VAL A 210 -3.70 5.70 -0.80
N ILE A 211 -2.46 6.01 -1.20
CA ILE A 211 -2.15 7.11 -2.12
C ILE A 211 -2.85 6.89 -3.47
N GLY A 212 -2.68 5.73 -4.07
CA GLY A 212 -3.25 5.39 -5.38
C GLY A 212 -4.78 5.39 -5.38
N ALA A 213 -5.40 4.81 -4.34
CA ALA A 213 -6.85 4.84 -4.18
C ALA A 213 -7.38 6.27 -4.03
N SER A 214 -6.71 7.11 -3.23
CA SER A 214 -7.10 8.51 -3.02
C SER A 214 -6.92 9.37 -4.28
N MET A 215 -5.80 9.19 -5.00
CA MET A 215 -5.54 9.87 -6.28
C MET A 215 -6.56 9.50 -7.35
N TRP A 216 -6.97 8.23 -7.43
CA TRP A 216 -8.04 7.79 -8.32
C TRP A 216 -9.39 8.41 -7.93
N TRP A 217 -9.72 8.36 -6.64
CA TRP A 217 -11.02 8.81 -6.16
C TRP A 217 -11.20 10.31 -6.37
N HIS A 218 -10.26 11.12 -5.89
CA HIS A 218 -10.33 12.58 -5.94
C HIS A 218 -9.86 13.18 -7.27
N GLY A 219 -9.24 12.38 -8.14
CA GLY A 219 -8.71 12.85 -9.42
C GLY A 219 -7.48 13.74 -9.27
N TRP A 220 -6.70 13.56 -8.19
CA TRP A 220 -5.51 14.37 -7.92
C TRP A 220 -4.42 14.20 -8.99
N ASP A 221 -3.82 15.33 -9.34
CA ASP A 221 -2.63 15.46 -10.17
C ASP A 221 -1.39 15.31 -9.28
N ARG A 222 -0.52 14.34 -9.62
CA ARG A 222 0.67 13.99 -8.84
C ARG A 222 1.63 15.16 -8.62
N GLU A 223 1.72 16.07 -9.59
CA GLU A 223 2.69 17.16 -9.56
C GLU A 223 2.12 18.42 -8.89
N LYS A 224 0.80 18.58 -8.88
CA LYS A 224 0.12 19.80 -8.40
C LYS A 224 -0.51 19.64 -7.03
N ASP A 225 -1.07 18.48 -6.71
CA ASP A 225 -1.89 18.26 -5.52
C ASP A 225 -1.10 17.65 -4.36
N LEU A 226 0.18 18.03 -4.21
CA LEU A 226 1.10 17.47 -3.23
C LEU A 226 0.59 17.58 -1.78
N ASP A 227 -0.07 18.69 -1.43
CA ASP A 227 -0.64 18.91 -0.10
C ASP A 227 -1.85 18.00 0.18
N ALA A 228 -2.55 17.51 -0.84
CA ALA A 228 -3.64 16.55 -0.66
C ALA A 228 -3.09 15.11 -0.64
N ILE A 229 -2.13 14.81 -1.53
CA ILE A 229 -1.45 13.51 -1.62
C ILE A 229 -0.66 13.19 -0.35
N VAL A 230 -0.08 14.18 0.33
CA VAL A 230 0.59 13.96 1.61
C VAL A 230 -0.38 13.50 2.71
N GLY A 231 -1.65 13.89 2.61
CA GLY A 231 -2.72 13.39 3.46
C GLY A 231 -2.91 11.88 3.28
N SER A 232 -2.94 11.39 2.05
CA SER A 232 -3.06 9.96 1.78
C SER A 232 -1.78 9.17 2.13
N LEU A 233 -0.59 9.78 2.03
CA LEU A 233 0.64 9.20 2.59
C LEU A 233 0.52 8.99 4.12
N THR A 234 0.05 10.02 4.83
CA THR A 234 -0.13 9.98 6.28
C THR A 234 -1.22 8.99 6.68
N ALA A 235 -2.33 8.94 5.95
CA ALA A 235 -3.38 7.94 6.14
C ALA A 235 -2.84 6.53 5.90
N GLY A 236 -2.05 6.33 4.83
CA GLY A 236 -1.41 5.05 4.52
C GLY A 236 -0.49 4.58 5.62
N HIS A 237 0.29 5.47 6.23
CA HIS A 237 1.13 5.16 7.38
C HIS A 237 0.32 4.70 8.60
N LEU A 238 -0.79 5.39 8.90
CA LEU A 238 -1.64 5.05 10.04
C LEU A 238 -2.46 3.76 9.80
N LEU A 239 -2.86 3.51 8.55
CA LEU A 239 -3.68 2.35 8.18
C LEU A 239 -2.86 1.09 7.89
N GLY A 240 -1.64 1.21 7.35
CA GLY A 240 -0.90 0.11 6.71
C GLY A 240 -0.65 -1.09 7.62
N CYS A 241 -0.42 -0.87 8.92
CA CYS A 241 -0.22 -1.94 9.90
C CYS A 241 -1.54 -2.50 10.50
N SER A 242 -2.66 -2.38 9.77
CA SER A 242 -3.92 -3.05 10.09
C SER A 242 -4.46 -2.67 11.48
N ALA A 243 -4.55 -3.61 12.43
CA ALA A 243 -5.12 -3.42 13.76
C ALA A 243 -4.21 -2.63 14.72
N TYR A 244 -2.99 -2.25 14.32
CA TYR A 244 -2.02 -1.60 15.20
C TYR A 244 -2.55 -0.27 15.76
N VAL A 245 -3.04 0.60 14.87
CA VAL A 245 -3.62 1.91 15.25
C VAL A 245 -4.94 1.78 16.02
N CYS A 246 -5.58 0.61 15.98
CA CYS A 246 -6.76 0.28 16.79
C CYS A 246 -6.39 -0.23 18.20
N GLY A 247 -5.10 -0.20 18.57
CA GLY A 247 -4.60 -0.67 19.86
C GLY A 247 -3.86 -2.01 19.82
N GLY A 248 -3.74 -2.66 18.66
CA GLY A 248 -3.03 -3.93 18.51
C GLY A 248 -1.52 -3.86 18.76
N TYR A 249 -0.93 -2.67 18.64
CA TYR A 249 0.48 -2.41 18.92
C TYR A 249 0.66 -1.11 19.72
N PHE A 250 -0.14 -0.96 20.78
CA PHE A 250 -0.18 0.24 21.61
C PHE A 250 0.34 -0.03 23.03
N SER A 251 1.29 0.76 23.52
CA SER A 251 1.88 0.58 24.85
C SER A 251 0.90 0.86 26.00
N GLY A 252 -0.16 1.64 25.74
CA GLY A 252 -1.25 1.91 26.70
C GLY A 252 -2.32 0.81 26.77
N PHE A 253 -2.04 -0.40 26.28
CA PHE A 253 -2.99 -1.52 26.14
C PHE A 253 -3.70 -1.96 27.43
N LYS A 254 -3.22 -1.60 28.62
CA LYS A 254 -3.86 -2.00 29.89
C LYS A 254 -5.33 -1.57 29.96
N ASN A 255 -5.67 -0.42 29.39
CA ASN A 255 -7.04 0.08 29.34
C ASN A 255 -7.90 -0.65 28.28
N LEU A 256 -7.29 -1.47 27.42
CA LEU A 256 -7.95 -2.21 26.35
C LEU A 256 -8.20 -3.68 26.70
N LEU A 257 -7.74 -4.15 27.88
CA LEU A 257 -7.81 -5.57 28.26
C LEU A 257 -9.24 -6.13 28.24
N ASP A 258 -10.24 -5.33 28.59
CA ASP A 258 -11.66 -5.76 28.57
C ASP A 258 -12.23 -5.86 27.14
N SER A 259 -11.47 -5.45 26.11
CA SER A 259 -11.89 -5.43 24.70
C SER A 259 -10.85 -5.97 23.73
N CYS A 260 -9.75 -6.57 24.19
CA CYS A 260 -8.64 -6.94 23.33
C CYS A 260 -8.83 -8.27 22.57
N GLU A 261 -9.85 -9.06 22.92
CA GLU A 261 -10.11 -10.37 22.28
C GLU A 261 -10.42 -10.24 20.78
N ASN A 262 -11.06 -9.14 20.38
CA ASN A 262 -11.48 -8.89 19.01
C ASN A 262 -11.20 -7.44 18.58
N ILE A 263 -9.96 -6.98 18.72
CA ILE A 263 -9.51 -5.65 18.20
C ILE A 263 -9.87 -5.53 16.72
N GLY A 264 -10.57 -4.46 16.34
CA GLY A 264 -10.99 -4.24 14.96
C GLY A 264 -9.89 -3.74 14.03
N PHE A 265 -10.21 -3.72 12.74
CA PHE A 265 -9.36 -3.14 11.71
C PHE A 265 -9.59 -1.63 11.56
N SER A 266 -8.59 -0.92 11.04
CA SER A 266 -8.65 0.53 10.89
C SER A 266 -9.37 0.94 9.60
N ILE A 267 -10.09 2.07 9.67
CA ILE A 267 -10.79 2.70 8.55
C ILE A 267 -10.42 4.18 8.55
N GLY A 268 -9.92 4.71 7.43
CA GLY A 268 -9.60 6.11 7.27
C GLY A 268 -10.49 6.78 6.23
N GLU A 269 -10.98 7.97 6.53
CA GLU A 269 -11.71 8.82 5.59
C GLU A 269 -10.78 9.92 5.10
N VAL A 270 -10.35 9.88 3.83
CA VAL A 270 -9.46 10.90 3.25
C VAL A 270 -10.29 11.84 2.40
N ASP A 271 -10.39 13.10 2.81
CA ASP A 271 -11.12 14.13 2.07
C ASP A 271 -10.34 14.67 0.86
N TYR A 272 -10.99 15.52 0.05
CA TYR A 272 -10.39 16.08 -1.16
C TYR A 272 -9.15 16.96 -0.87
N LEU A 273 -9.05 17.53 0.33
CA LEU A 273 -7.94 18.37 0.76
C LEU A 273 -6.83 17.58 1.46
N GLY A 274 -6.99 16.25 1.61
CA GLY A 274 -6.05 15.38 2.30
C GLY A 274 -6.19 15.37 3.82
N GLN A 275 -7.27 15.91 4.40
CA GLN A 275 -7.57 15.70 5.82
C GLN A 275 -8.09 14.29 6.04
N ILE A 276 -7.79 13.74 7.20
CA ILE A 276 -8.04 12.33 7.49
C ILE A 276 -8.92 12.25 8.73
N ILE A 277 -10.01 11.51 8.66
CA ILE A 277 -10.69 11.03 9.86
C ILE A 277 -10.40 9.56 10.03
N MET A 278 -9.64 9.24 11.08
CA MET A 278 -9.36 7.86 11.48
C MET A 278 -10.55 7.32 12.26
N GLY A 279 -10.88 6.06 11.97
CA GLY A 279 -11.91 5.27 12.62
C GLY A 279 -11.52 3.79 12.63
N LYS A 280 -12.41 2.96 13.17
CA LYS A 280 -12.21 1.51 13.22
C LYS A 280 -13.48 0.76 12.84
N GLU A 281 -13.31 -0.52 12.55
CA GLU A 281 -14.39 -1.45 12.30
C GLU A 281 -15.47 -1.40 13.39
N PRO A 282 -16.75 -1.14 13.04
CA PRO A 282 -17.83 -1.08 14.02
C PRO A 282 -18.06 -2.41 14.76
N GLY A 283 -18.49 -2.35 16.03
CA GLY A 283 -18.85 -3.54 16.81
C GLY A 283 -17.65 -4.41 17.24
N THR A 284 -16.43 -3.93 17.06
CA THR A 284 -15.20 -4.60 17.49
C THR A 284 -14.61 -3.97 18.75
N GLY A 285 -13.65 -4.65 19.36
CA GLY A 285 -12.85 -4.12 20.45
C GLY A 285 -11.73 -3.19 19.98
N GLY A 286 -10.80 -2.88 20.89
CA GLY A 286 -9.77 -1.86 20.65
C GLY A 286 -10.32 -0.44 20.71
N GLU A 287 -9.48 0.53 20.36
CA GLU A 287 -9.77 1.96 20.46
C GLU A 287 -9.14 2.72 19.30
N MET A 288 -9.85 3.71 18.77
CA MET A 288 -9.28 4.74 17.90
C MET A 288 -9.22 6.09 18.64
N SER A 289 -8.06 6.39 19.22
CA SER A 289 -7.82 7.60 20.01
C SER A 289 -6.61 8.38 19.53
N VAL A 290 -6.49 9.63 19.96
CA VAL A 290 -5.28 10.43 19.71
C VAL A 290 -4.02 9.69 20.16
N SER A 291 -4.09 8.95 21.27
CA SER A 291 -2.95 8.20 21.79
C SER A 291 -2.57 7.02 20.88
N THR A 292 -3.54 6.25 20.37
CA THR A 292 -3.22 5.15 19.45
C THR A 292 -2.72 5.67 18.10
N CYS A 293 -3.33 6.75 17.57
CA CYS A 293 -2.87 7.42 16.35
C CYS A 293 -1.46 8.00 16.51
N THR A 294 -1.15 8.62 17.65
CA THR A 294 0.19 9.17 17.92
C THR A 294 1.23 8.05 18.03
N SER A 295 0.89 6.94 18.70
CA SER A 295 1.76 5.78 18.80
C SER A 295 2.08 5.19 17.43
N GLN A 296 1.08 5.03 16.57
CA GLN A 296 1.28 4.56 15.20
C GLN A 296 2.03 5.57 14.34
N LEU A 297 1.79 6.87 14.50
CA LEU A 297 2.54 7.89 13.77
C LEU A 297 4.04 7.80 14.09
N LEU A 298 4.41 7.62 15.35
CA LEU A 298 5.81 7.57 15.76
C LEU A 298 6.49 6.23 15.43
N TYR A 299 5.72 5.18 15.12
CA TYR A 299 6.23 3.93 14.61
C TYR A 299 6.90 4.14 13.25
N GLU A 300 8.14 3.69 13.10
CA GLU A 300 8.92 3.73 11.84
C GLU A 300 9.17 5.12 11.23
N ILE A 301 9.04 6.20 11.99
CA ILE A 301 9.40 7.56 11.55
C ILE A 301 10.81 7.94 12.04
N GLN A 302 11.68 8.38 11.11
CA GLN A 302 13.06 8.76 11.40
C GLN A 302 13.25 10.25 11.71
N GLY A 303 12.21 11.06 11.58
CA GLY A 303 12.27 12.50 11.83
C GLY A 303 11.07 13.28 11.26
N PRO A 304 11.13 14.62 11.28
CA PRO A 304 10.02 15.47 10.84
C PRO A 304 9.74 15.39 9.33
N ARG A 305 10.71 14.94 8.53
CA ARG A 305 10.52 14.69 7.10
C ARG A 305 10.36 13.20 6.88
N TYR A 306 9.17 12.80 6.44
CA TYR A 306 8.86 11.42 6.10
C TYR A 306 8.83 11.24 4.59
N PHE A 307 9.75 10.42 4.08
CA PHE A 307 10.00 10.26 2.65
C PHE A 307 9.17 9.11 2.07
N GLY A 308 8.15 9.45 1.28
CA GLY A 308 7.40 8.49 0.46
C GLY A 308 7.85 8.51 -1.01
N SER A 309 7.46 7.47 -1.76
CA SER A 309 7.76 7.36 -3.20
C SER A 309 7.02 8.37 -4.07
N ASP A 310 5.86 8.86 -3.62
CA ASP A 310 5.05 9.84 -4.37
C ASP A 310 5.18 11.27 -3.84
N VAL A 311 5.46 11.44 -2.54
CA VAL A 311 5.49 12.73 -1.86
C VAL A 311 6.34 12.62 -0.58
N VAL A 312 6.94 13.72 -0.15
CA VAL A 312 7.57 13.84 1.18
C VAL A 312 6.65 14.63 2.11
N ALA A 313 6.35 14.07 3.28
CA ALA A 313 5.60 14.74 4.32
C ALA A 313 6.49 15.56 5.25
N ASN A 314 6.09 16.81 5.52
CA ASN A 314 6.53 17.56 6.68
C ASN A 314 5.52 17.37 7.81
N LEU A 315 5.95 16.67 8.86
CA LEU A 315 5.15 16.30 10.02
C LEU A 315 5.18 17.36 11.14
N GLU A 316 5.97 18.44 11.05
CA GLU A 316 6.07 19.46 12.11
C GLU A 316 4.72 20.14 12.44
N GLY A 317 3.83 20.24 11.45
CA GLY A 317 2.51 20.84 11.58
C GLY A 317 1.38 19.87 11.90
N ILE A 318 1.67 18.57 12.08
CA ILE A 318 0.61 17.57 12.25
C ILE A 318 -0.18 17.81 13.53
N GLN A 319 -1.49 17.74 13.43
CA GLN A 319 -2.43 17.89 14.54
C GLN A 319 -3.40 16.72 14.56
N MET A 320 -3.63 16.16 15.75
CA MET A 320 -4.60 15.11 15.99
C MET A 320 -5.63 15.60 17.01
N THR A 321 -6.91 15.57 16.62
CA THR A 321 -8.03 16.02 17.47
C THR A 321 -9.03 14.90 17.62
N GLN A 322 -9.37 14.53 18.86
CA GLN A 322 -10.46 13.60 19.12
C GLN A 322 -11.79 14.27 18.78
N LEU A 323 -12.54 13.71 17.83
CA LEU A 323 -13.86 14.23 17.46
C LEU A 323 -14.97 13.61 18.31
N GLU A 324 -14.92 12.30 18.45
CA GLU A 324 -15.86 11.49 19.23
C GLU A 324 -15.22 10.15 19.56
N LYS A 325 -15.95 9.24 20.22
CA LYS A 325 -15.46 7.88 20.46
C LYS A 325 -15.09 7.22 19.13
N ASP A 326 -13.89 6.65 19.11
CA ASP A 326 -13.33 5.95 17.95
C ASP A 326 -13.21 6.80 16.67
N ARG A 327 -13.13 8.14 16.79
CA ARG A 327 -12.87 9.03 15.65
C ARG A 327 -11.88 10.14 15.96
N VAL A 328 -10.81 10.21 15.16
CA VAL A 328 -9.71 11.18 15.30
C VAL A 328 -9.50 11.92 13.98
N LEU A 329 -9.59 13.24 14.01
CA LEU A 329 -9.18 14.09 12.91
C LEU A 329 -7.66 14.24 12.90
N VAL A 330 -7.03 14.01 11.76
CA VAL A 330 -5.60 14.25 11.50
C VAL A 330 -5.47 15.29 10.39
N SER A 331 -4.71 16.36 10.65
CA SER A 331 -4.57 17.50 9.73
C SER A 331 -3.23 18.21 9.91
N GLY A 332 -2.98 19.26 9.11
CA GLY A 332 -1.80 20.14 9.26
C GLY A 332 -0.51 19.64 8.62
N ILE A 333 -0.55 18.52 7.89
CA ILE A 333 0.60 17.99 7.15
C ILE A 333 0.80 18.79 5.86
N LYS A 334 2.06 19.03 5.48
CA LYS A 334 2.44 19.68 4.23
C LYS A 334 3.28 18.78 3.35
N GLY A 335 2.97 18.80 2.05
CA GLY A 335 3.60 17.96 1.04
C GLY A 335 4.72 18.68 0.31
N SER A 336 5.75 17.94 -0.06
CA SER A 336 6.78 18.41 -0.99
C SER A 336 7.16 17.30 -1.96
N LYS A 337 7.84 17.66 -3.05
CA LYS A 337 8.17 16.73 -4.12
C LYS A 337 8.94 15.51 -3.58
N PRO A 338 8.68 14.30 -4.12
CA PRO A 338 9.44 13.10 -3.75
C PRO A 338 10.93 13.28 -4.09
N PRO A 339 11.81 12.48 -3.47
CA PRO A 339 13.22 12.45 -3.87
C PRO A 339 13.39 12.07 -5.34
N SER A 340 14.50 12.51 -5.94
CA SER A 340 14.90 12.08 -7.29
C SER A 340 15.40 10.64 -7.37
N PHE A 341 15.44 9.92 -6.25
CA PHE A 341 15.97 8.57 -6.11
C PHE A 341 14.89 7.63 -5.57
N THR A 342 14.98 6.35 -5.95
CA THR A 342 14.03 5.32 -5.50
C THR A 342 14.72 4.37 -4.52
N LYS A 343 14.06 4.07 -3.38
CA LYS A 343 14.51 3.03 -2.44
C LYS A 343 14.49 1.67 -3.13
N VAL A 344 15.57 0.91 -2.99
CA VAL A 344 15.66 -0.47 -3.46
C VAL A 344 16.03 -1.38 -2.29
N GLY A 345 15.28 -2.47 -2.13
CA GLY A 345 15.63 -3.59 -1.28
C GLY A 345 16.49 -4.57 -2.06
N ILE A 346 17.61 -5.00 -1.48
CA ILE A 346 18.55 -5.92 -2.10
C ILE A 346 18.67 -7.16 -1.21
N THR A 347 18.38 -8.31 -1.79
CA THR A 347 18.40 -9.62 -1.13
C THR A 347 19.68 -10.36 -1.51
N ALA A 348 20.30 -11.01 -0.52
CA ALA A 348 21.43 -11.91 -0.69
C ALA A 348 21.27 -13.15 0.19
N PHE A 349 21.96 -14.24 -0.14
CA PHE A 349 22.08 -15.37 0.79
C PHE A 349 23.06 -15.00 1.91
N GLY A 350 22.53 -14.70 3.09
CA GLY A 350 23.30 -14.45 4.31
C GLY A 350 23.53 -15.71 5.15
N GLY A 351 24.34 -15.60 6.19
CA GLY A 351 24.44 -16.62 7.23
C GLY A 351 23.19 -16.71 8.11
N TYR A 352 23.11 -17.74 8.95
CA TYR A 352 22.05 -17.85 9.97
C TYR A 352 22.28 -16.86 11.11
N CYS A 353 21.24 -16.15 11.53
CA CYS A 353 21.25 -15.28 12.72
C CYS A 353 21.00 -16.09 13.99
#